data_AF-A0A1F4C630-F1
#
_entry.id   AF-A0A1F4C630-F1
#
_cell.length_a   1.000
_cell.length_b   1.000
_cell.length_c   1.000
_cell.angle_alpha   90.00
_cell.angle_beta   90.00
_cell.angle_gamma   90.00
#
_symmetry.space_group_name_H-M   'P 1'
#
loop_
_entity.id
_entity.type
_entity.pdbx_description
1 polymer ?
#
loop_
_entity_poly.entity_id
_entity_poly.type
_entity_poly.pdbx_seq_one_letter_code
_entity_poly.pdbx_strand_id
1 'polypeptide(L)' 'MNLIWRFYLDPNRLWRWQHLAFNLDVVAESPKGYKEYEGCVENAVAKGYVSLPSQTTKAKASEHVRRRW' A
#
# COMPACT_ATOMS: atom_id res chain seq x y z
N MET A 1 3.37 11.29 11.77
CA MET A 1 1.97 10.82 11.64
C MET A 1 1.99 9.46 10.97
N ASN A 2 1.49 8.40 11.62
CA ASN A 2 1.26 7.13 10.94
C ASN A 2 -0.03 7.26 10.14
N LEU A 3 0.09 7.24 8.83
CA LEU A 3 -1.04 7.36 7.90
C LEU A 3 -1.23 6.01 7.22
N ILE A 4 -2.49 5.61 7.04
CA ILE A 4 -2.88 4.33 6.47
C ILE A 4 -3.45 4.59 5.09
N TRP A 5 -2.84 3.96 4.08
CA TRP A 5 -3.38 3.95 2.72
C TRP A 5 -4.31 2.76 2.56
N ARG A 6 -5.54 3.03 2.12
CA ARG A 6 -6.56 2.03 1.86
C ARG A 6 -7.00 2.11 0.41
N PHE A 7 -6.81 1.03 -0.32
CA PHE A 7 -7.34 0.87 -1.67
C PHE A 7 -8.57 -0.04 -1.61
N TYR A 8 -9.67 0.37 -2.23
CA TYR A 8 -10.91 -0.39 -2.25
C TYR A 8 -11.66 -0.18 -3.56
N LEU A 9 -12.55 -1.13 -3.86
CA LEU A 9 -13.46 -1.03 -4.99
C LEU A 9 -14.82 -0.53 -4.49
N ASP A 10 -15.30 0.56 -5.07
CA ASP A 10 -16.64 1.08 -4.83
C ASP A 10 -17.71 0.15 -5.47
N PRO A 11 -18.98 0.14 -5.02
CA PRO A 11 -20.08 -0.59 -5.67
C PRO A 11 -20.20 -0.36 -7.18
N ASN A 12 -19.74 0.78 -7.69
CA ASN A 12 -19.66 1.06 -9.13
C ASN A 12 -18.51 0.34 -9.86
N ARG A 13 -17.80 -0.58 -9.19
CA ARG A 13 -16.58 -1.26 -9.66
C ARG A 13 -15.46 -0.31 -10.06
N LEU A 14 -15.37 0.81 -9.35
CA LEU A 14 -14.31 1.79 -9.53
C LEU A 14 -13.34 1.69 -8.36
N TRP A 15 -12.05 1.59 -8.69
CA TRP A 15 -10.96 1.71 -7.76
C TRP A 15 -10.90 3.11 -7.16
N ARG A 16 -10.82 3.15 -5.83
CA ARG A 16 -10.59 4.36 -5.05
C ARG A 16 -9.54 4.09 -3.99
N TRP A 17 -8.77 5.12 -3.68
CA TRP A 17 -7.86 5.13 -2.56
C TRP A 17 -8.33 6.14 -1.53
N GLN A 18 -8.04 5.85 -0.27
CA GLN A 18 -8.27 6.70 0.89
C GLN A 18 -7.03 6.74 1.76
N HIS A 19 -6.75 7.91 2.28
CA HIS A 19 -5.64 8.20 3.17
C HIS A 19 -6.21 8.52 4.53
N LEU A 20 -6.08 7.57 5.44
CA LEU A 20 -6.67 7.60 6.77
C LEU A 20 -5.60 7.99 7.80
N ALA A 21 -5.97 8.86 8.74
CA ALA A 21 -5.20 9.06 9.96
C ALA A 21 -5.34 7.84 10.89
N PHE A 22 -4.47 7.74 11.89
CA PHE A 22 -4.56 6.72 12.93
C PHE A 22 -5.95 6.69 13.63
N ASN A 23 -6.61 7.84 13.73
CA ASN A 23 -7.95 7.98 14.29
C ASN A 23 -9.08 7.57 13.31
N LEU A 24 -8.74 6.90 12.20
CA LEU A 24 -9.65 6.54 11.10
C LEU A 24 -10.28 7.74 10.38
N ASP A 25 -9.73 8.94 10.60
CA ASP A 25 -10.19 10.16 9.95
C ASP A 25 -9.69 10.23 8.51
N VAL A 26 -10.56 10.60 7.57
CA VAL A 26 -10.20 10.67 6.14
C VAL A 26 -9.48 11.98 5.88
N VAL A 27 -8.15 11.91 5.80
CA VAL A 27 -7.30 13.07 5.52
C VAL A 27 -7.33 13.41 4.04
N ALA A 28 -7.37 12.39 3.18
CA ALA A 28 -7.51 12.57 1.75
C ALA A 28 -8.20 11.35 1.12
N GLU A 29 -8.91 11.58 0.03
CA GLU A 29 -9.52 10.52 -0.76
C GLU A 29 -9.29 10.78 -2.25
N SER A 30 -9.45 9.72 -3.03
CA SER A 30 -9.38 9.82 -4.48
C SER A 30 -10.51 10.72 -5.00
N PRO A 31 -10.20 11.80 -5.74
CA PRO A 31 -11.23 12.71 -6.26
C PRO A 31 -12.09 12.07 -7.36
N LYS A 32 -11.64 10.94 -7.93
CA LYS A 32 -12.31 10.22 -9.01
C LYS A 32 -12.18 8.71 -8.79
N GLY A 33 -13.17 7.95 -9.27
CA GLY A 33 -13.08 6.50 -9.34
C GLY A 33 -12.37 6.06 -10.61
N TYR A 34 -11.40 5.16 -10.48
CA TYR A 34 -10.62 4.62 -11.60
C TYR A 34 -11.15 3.26 -12.02
N LYS A 35 -11.14 2.93 -13.33
CA LYS A 35 -11.46 1.56 -13.76
C LYS A 35 -10.33 0.57 -13.49
N GLU A 36 -9.10 1.06 -13.54
CA GLU A 36 -7.89 0.25 -13.43
C GLU A 36 -7.19 0.57 -12.10
N TYR A 37 -6.62 -0.48 -11.48
CA TYR A 37 -5.88 -0.34 -10.23
C TYR A 37 -4.62 0.50 -10.41
N GLU A 38 -3.92 0.34 -11.54
CA GLU A 38 -2.69 1.08 -11.85
C GLU A 38 -2.90 2.60 -11.83
N GLY A 39 -3.91 3.10 -12.55
CA GLY A 39 -4.22 4.54 -12.54
C GLY A 39 -4.65 5.07 -11.16
N CYS A 40 -5.24 4.21 -10.33
CA CYS A 40 -5.54 4.54 -8.94
C CYS A 40 -4.25 4.70 -8.11
N VAL A 41 -3.30 3.78 -8.28
CA VAL A 41 -2.01 3.82 -7.59
C VAL A 41 -1.14 4.98 -8.06
N GLU A 42 -1.08 5.27 -9.36
CA GLU A 42 -0.31 6.42 -9.89
C GLU A 42 -0.79 7.75 -9.28
N ASN A 43 -2.11 7.94 -9.16
CA ASN A 43 -2.64 9.13 -8.50
C ASN A 43 -2.34 9.15 -7.00
N ALA A 44 -2.39 8.00 -6.32
CA ALA A 44 -1.97 7.89 -4.93
C ALA A 44 -0.49 8.28 -4.77
N VAL A 45 0.39 7.79 -5.65
CA VAL A 45 1.84 8.12 -5.66
C VAL A 45 2.06 9.61 -5.89
N ALA A 46 1.33 10.21 -6.83
CA ALA A 46 1.37 11.66 -7.06
C ALA A 46 0.92 12.48 -5.84
N LYS A 47 0.11 11.91 -4.95
CA LYS A 47 -0.30 12.52 -3.67
C LYS A 47 0.67 12.26 -2.51
N GLY A 48 1.73 11.48 -2.73
CA GLY A 48 2.72 11.15 -1.72
C GLY A 48 2.58 9.75 -1.13
N TYR A 49 1.80 8.85 -1.76
CA TYR A 49 1.87 7.43 -1.45
C TYR A 49 3.25 6.90 -1.83
N VAL A 50 4.06 6.62 -0.82
CA VAL A 50 5.26 5.83 -1.02
C VAL A 50 4.83 4.37 -0.99
N SER A 51 4.73 3.76 -2.17
CA SER A 51 4.65 2.31 -2.28
C SER A 51 5.97 1.75 -1.76
N LEU A 52 6.07 1.57 -0.45
CA LEU A 52 7.15 0.79 0.12
C LEU A 52 7.00 -0.58 -0.55
N PRO A 53 8.01 -1.07 -1.30
CA PRO A 53 7.94 -2.43 -1.80
C PRO A 53 7.72 -3.29 -0.57
N SER A 54 6.57 -3.96 -0.53
CA SER A 54 6.23 -4.93 0.53
C SER A 54 7.48 -5.73 0.75
N GLN A 55 8.08 -5.63 1.95
CA GLN A 55 9.35 -6.27 2.30
C GLN A 55 9.34 -7.64 1.63
N THR A 56 10.10 -7.78 0.53
CA THR A 56 10.38 -9.10 0.01
C THR A 56 11.02 -9.75 1.20
N THR A 57 10.32 -10.70 1.81
CA THR A 57 10.80 -11.41 2.97
C THR A 57 12.06 -12.11 2.48
N LYS A 58 13.21 -11.43 2.57
CA LYS A 58 14.52 -12.06 2.60
C LYS A 58 14.53 -12.74 3.95
N ALA A 59 13.77 -13.83 4.04
CA ALA A 59 14.10 -14.94 4.89
C ALA A 59 15.52 -15.31 4.47
N LYS A 60 16.49 -14.64 5.10
CA LYS A 60 17.87 -15.09 5.11
C LYS A 60 17.78 -16.41 5.87
N ALA A 61 17.58 -17.48 5.11
CA ALA A 61 17.90 -18.81 5.56
C ALA A 61 19.34 -18.73 6.03
N SER A 62 19.52 -18.59 7.35
CA SER A 62 20.81 -18.70 7.98
C SER A 62 21.21 -20.15 7.77
N GLU A 63 22.00 -20.38 6.74
CA GLU A 63 22.79 -21.59 6.53
C GLU A 63 23.71 -21.72 7.74
N HIS A 64 23.18 -22.35 8.79
CA HIS A 64 23.93 -22.70 9.98
C HIS A 64 24.74 -23.93 9.60
N VAL A 65 25.86 -23.69 8.92
CA VAL A 65 26.86 -24.71 8.59
C VAL A 65 27.35 -25.31 9.91
N ARG A 66 26.80 -26.47 10.26
CA ARG A 66 27.33 -27.28 11.37
C ARG A 66 28.60 -27.93 10.87
N ARG A 67 29.71 -27.18 10.91
CA ARG A 67 31.03 -27.80 11.01
C ARG A 67 31.15 -28.39 12.40
N ARG A 68 31.16 -29.71 12.51
CA ARG A 68 31.69 -30.40 13.68
C ARG A 68 32.48 -31.64 13.22
N TRP A 69 33.78 -31.49 13.40
CA TRP A 69 34.86 -32.45 13.66
C TRP A 69 34.48 -33.92 13.78
#